data_AF-A0A9W6SE20-F1
#
_entry.id   AF-A0A9W6SE20-F1
#
_cell.length_a   1.000
_cell.length_b   1.000
_cell.length_c   1.000
_cell.angle_alpha   90.00
_cell.angle_beta   90.00
_cell.angle_gamma   90.00
#
_symmetry.space_group_name_H-M   'P 1'
#
loop_
_entity.id
_entity.type
_entity.pdbx_description
1 polymer ?
#
loop_
_entity_poly.entity_id
_entity_poly.type
_entity_poly.pdbx_seq_one_letter_code
_entity_poly.pdbx_strand_id
1 'polypeptide(L)'
;MGILEGAAMIEPRLGPAASALRSIAYENAVRRALERVLPDGGTVTATEPPADFAVLTPTANLLISVVFRRSRNIQMVDLAPLVSSRQLEGADGGLVVANQALSSGVSEYIATAAKHGVMIEVVNWDGPEHDRDLRQAVSRLLRQADPA
;
A
#
# COMPACT_ATOMS: atom_id res chain seq x y z
N MET A 1 -42.26 -11.49 -23.60
CA MET A 1 -41.41 -12.69 -23.83
C MET A 1 -40.26 -12.25 -24.71
N GLY A 2 -39.00 -12.10 -24.31
CA GLY A 2 -38.29 -12.27 -23.04
C GLY A 2 -36.84 -11.76 -23.22
N ILE A 3 -36.32 -11.12 -22.17
CA ILE A 3 -34.93 -11.06 -21.65
C ILE A 3 -33.74 -10.75 -22.58
N LEU A 4 -33.19 -9.53 -22.36
CA LEU A 4 -31.79 -9.11 -22.21
C LEU A 4 -30.66 -10.15 -22.49
N GLU A 5 -29.86 -9.91 -23.54
CA GLU A 5 -28.47 -10.41 -23.70
C GLU A 5 -27.66 -9.30 -24.39
N GLY A 6 -26.43 -8.96 -24.05
CA GLY A 6 -25.52 -9.47 -23.04
C GLY A 6 -24.60 -8.34 -22.62
N ALA A 7 -24.06 -8.48 -21.42
CA ALA A 7 -23.18 -7.54 -20.75
C ALA A 7 -22.08 -7.01 -21.68
N ALA A 8 -21.97 -5.69 -21.78
CA ALA A 8 -20.77 -5.05 -22.24
C ALA A 8 -19.61 -5.53 -21.35
N MET A 9 -18.76 -6.42 -21.86
CA MET A 9 -17.43 -6.63 -21.30
C MET A 9 -16.70 -5.30 -21.41
N ILE A 10 -16.66 -4.56 -20.31
CA ILE A 10 -15.68 -3.50 -20.12
C ILE A 10 -14.37 -4.24 -19.87
N GLU A 11 -13.64 -4.55 -20.93
CA GLU A 11 -12.23 -4.88 -20.81
C GLU A 11 -11.53 -3.68 -20.17
N PRO A 12 -10.92 -3.78 -18.99
CA PRO A 12 -10.07 -2.71 -18.52
C PRO A 12 -8.86 -2.69 -19.45
N ARG A 13 -8.82 -1.72 -20.36
CA ARG A 13 -7.61 -1.36 -21.13
C ARG A 13 -6.56 -0.81 -20.16
N LEU A 14 -5.98 -1.70 -19.37
CA LEU A 14 -4.73 -1.48 -18.65
C LEU A 14 -3.62 -1.50 -19.69
N GLY A 15 -3.17 -0.31 -20.10
CA GLY A 15 -2.01 -0.19 -20.98
C GLY A 15 -0.76 -0.87 -20.38
N PRO A 16 0.22 -1.24 -21.21
CA PRO A 16 1.42 -1.97 -20.79
C PRO A 16 2.28 -1.26 -19.73
N ALA A 17 2.05 0.03 -19.46
CA ALA A 17 2.69 0.78 -18.38
C ALA A 17 2.10 0.48 -16.98
N ALA A 18 0.83 0.09 -16.88
CA ALA A 18 0.19 -0.26 -15.60
C ALA A 18 0.53 -1.69 -15.14
N SER A 19 0.99 -2.54 -16.08
CA SER A 19 1.40 -3.92 -15.83
C SER A 19 2.87 -4.06 -15.39
N ALA A 20 3.66 -2.97 -15.44
CA ALA A 20 5.10 -3.00 -15.22
C ALA A 20 5.52 -2.99 -13.73
N LEU A 21 4.61 -2.66 -12.80
CA LEU A 21 4.92 -2.39 -11.38
C LEU A 21 4.19 -3.31 -10.39
N ARG A 22 3.19 -4.09 -10.83
CA ARG A 22 2.48 -5.06 -9.99
C ARG A 22 3.08 -6.44 -10.15
N SER A 23 3.75 -6.90 -9.10
CA SER A 23 4.19 -8.29 -9.00
C SER A 23 3.27 -8.99 -8.01
N ILE A 24 2.28 -9.72 -8.54
CA ILE A 24 1.32 -10.49 -7.74
C ILE A 24 2.03 -11.42 -6.75
N ALA A 25 3.18 -11.98 -7.12
CA ALA A 25 3.99 -12.80 -6.23
C ALA A 25 4.55 -12.01 -5.04
N TYR A 26 5.04 -10.79 -5.31
CA TYR A 26 5.57 -9.90 -4.27
C TYR A 26 4.45 -9.34 -3.39
N GLU A 27 3.31 -8.94 -3.96
CA GLU A 27 2.12 -8.53 -3.22
C GLU A 27 1.64 -9.62 -2.25
N ASN A 28 1.58 -10.87 -2.71
CA ASN A 28 1.24 -12.01 -1.84
C ASN A 28 2.30 -12.26 -0.75
N ALA A 29 3.58 -12.06 -1.06
CA ALA A 29 4.65 -12.19 -0.08
C ALA A 29 4.54 -11.11 1.00
N VAL A 30 4.31 -9.86 0.61
CA VAL A 30 4.07 -8.73 1.52
C VAL A 30 2.81 -8.96 2.35
N ARG A 31 1.71 -9.44 1.76
CA ARG A 31 0.49 -9.81 2.50
C ARG A 31 0.79 -10.82 3.61
N ARG A 32 1.48 -11.92 3.29
CA ARG A 32 1.87 -12.92 4.29
C ARG A 32 2.85 -12.36 5.33
N ALA A 33 3.69 -11.40 4.96
CA ALA A 33 4.56 -10.72 5.90
C ALA A 33 3.74 -9.86 6.88
N LEU A 34 2.79 -9.08 6.36
CA LEU A 34 1.85 -8.29 7.15
C LEU A 34 1.07 -9.17 8.13
N GLU A 35 0.45 -10.26 7.66
CA GLU A 35 -0.28 -11.22 8.49
C GLU A 35 0.59 -11.82 9.61
N ARG A 36 1.92 -11.94 9.42
CA ARG A 36 2.87 -12.41 10.45
C ARG A 36 3.32 -11.33 11.44
N VAL A 37 3.30 -10.05 11.05
CA VAL A 37 3.79 -8.95 11.89
C VAL A 37 2.69 -8.17 12.60
N LEU A 38 1.44 -8.33 12.16
CA LEU A 38 0.29 -7.68 12.79
C LEU A 38 0.11 -8.13 14.24
N PRO A 39 -0.36 -7.25 15.12
CA PRO A 39 -0.80 -7.63 16.45
C PRO A 39 -2.05 -8.52 16.38
N ASP A 40 -2.29 -9.30 17.44
CA ASP A 40 -3.49 -10.12 17.58
C ASP A 40 -4.76 -9.31 17.32
N GLY A 41 -5.65 -9.85 16.49
CA GLY A 41 -6.91 -9.19 16.08
C GLY A 41 -6.79 -8.27 14.86
N GLY A 42 -5.60 -8.10 14.28
CA GLY A 42 -5.44 -7.42 12.99
C GLY A 42 -5.82 -8.31 11.80
N THR A 43 -6.50 -7.73 10.81
CA THR A 43 -6.84 -8.42 9.55
C THR A 43 -6.29 -7.64 8.36
N VAL A 44 -5.68 -8.35 7.40
CA VAL A 44 -5.30 -7.80 6.09
C VAL A 44 -6.39 -8.12 5.07
N THR A 45 -6.95 -7.10 4.43
CA THR A 45 -7.91 -7.25 3.33
C THR A 45 -7.37 -6.60 2.06
N ALA A 46 -7.73 -7.13 0.90
CA ALA A 46 -7.47 -6.42 -0.36
C ALA A 46 -8.41 -5.21 -0.47
N THR A 47 -7.93 -4.13 -1.09
CA THR A 47 -8.72 -2.91 -1.31
C THR A 47 -8.70 -2.50 -2.79
N GLU A 48 -9.57 -1.57 -3.15
CA GLU A 48 -9.55 -0.96 -4.48
C GLU A 48 -8.36 0.00 -4.62
N PRO A 49 -7.75 0.08 -5.81
CA PRO A 49 -6.64 0.99 -6.09
C PRO A 49 -6.93 2.46 -5.71
N PRO A 50 -5.91 3.28 -5.44
CA PRO A 50 -4.46 2.98 -5.52
C PRO A 50 -3.83 2.16 -4.38
N ALA A 51 -4.51 1.90 -3.27
CA ALA A 51 -3.99 0.98 -2.25
C ALA A 51 -4.14 -0.49 -2.69
N ASP A 52 -3.24 -1.36 -2.23
CA ASP A 52 -3.27 -2.80 -2.51
C ASP A 52 -3.94 -3.56 -1.36
N PHE A 53 -3.68 -3.14 -0.11
CA PHE A 53 -4.28 -3.73 1.08
C PHE A 53 -4.80 -2.69 2.06
N ALA A 54 -5.75 -3.09 2.89
CA ALA A 54 -6.11 -2.42 4.13
C ALA A 54 -5.76 -3.34 5.30
N VAL A 55 -5.23 -2.75 6.36
CA VAL A 55 -5.02 -3.40 7.65
C VAL A 55 -6.01 -2.81 8.62
N LEU A 56 -6.94 -3.66 9.07
CA LEU A 56 -7.96 -3.32 10.04
C LEU A 56 -7.58 -3.92 11.38
N THR A 57 -7.45 -3.07 12.37
CA THR A 57 -7.28 -3.44 13.78
C THR A 57 -8.43 -2.85 14.59
N PRO A 58 -8.67 -3.30 15.83
CA PRO A 58 -9.74 -2.72 16.67
C PRO A 58 -9.62 -1.21 16.89
N THR A 59 -8.42 -0.65 16.74
CA THR A 59 -8.11 0.76 17.07
C THR A 59 -7.66 1.58 15.86
N ALA A 60 -7.47 0.98 14.69
CA ALA A 60 -6.93 1.67 13.53
C ALA A 60 -7.21 0.97 12.19
N ASN A 61 -7.36 1.76 11.15
CA ASN A 61 -7.45 1.39 9.75
C ASN A 61 -6.23 1.96 8.99
N LEU A 62 -5.36 1.09 8.48
CA LEU A 62 -4.17 1.48 7.74
C LEU A 62 -4.30 1.07 6.27
N LEU A 63 -3.97 1.97 5.34
CA LEU A 63 -3.90 1.65 3.92
C LEU A 63 -2.48 1.34 3.50
N ILE A 64 -2.31 0.28 2.72
CA ILE A 64 -1.00 -0.22 2.31
C ILE A 64 -0.89 -0.27 0.80
N SER A 65 0.18 0.34 0.29
CA SER A 65 0.59 0.26 -1.11
C SER A 65 1.87 -0.55 -1.25
N VAL A 66 1.89 -1.46 -2.21
CA VAL A 66 3.02 -2.33 -2.52
C VAL A 66 3.63 -1.92 -3.85
N VAL A 67 4.92 -1.60 -3.80
CA VAL A 67 5.66 -1.11 -4.97
C VAL A 67 6.76 -2.10 -5.31
N PHE A 68 6.62 -2.79 -6.44
CA PHE A 68 7.66 -3.70 -6.93
C PHE A 68 8.43 -3.09 -8.10
N ARG A 69 9.74 -2.88 -7.91
CA ARG A 69 10.66 -2.35 -8.90
C ARG A 69 11.53 -3.47 -9.46
N ARG A 70 11.45 -3.67 -10.78
CA ARG A 70 12.33 -4.58 -11.53
C ARG A 70 13.68 -3.95 -11.91
N SER A 71 13.74 -2.61 -11.99
CA SER A 71 14.93 -1.87 -12.44
C SER A 71 15.11 -0.57 -11.65
N ARG A 72 16.36 -0.25 -11.29
CA ARG A 72 16.71 0.94 -10.47
C ARG A 72 16.47 2.29 -11.18
N ASN A 73 16.31 2.30 -12.50
CA ASN A 73 16.36 3.50 -13.35
C ASN A 73 15.00 4.17 -13.66
N ILE A 74 13.89 3.74 -13.07
CA ILE A 74 12.59 4.40 -13.30
C ILE A 74 12.45 5.52 -12.27
N GLN A 75 12.48 6.78 -12.70
CA GLN A 75 12.62 7.95 -11.80
C GLN A 75 11.33 8.77 -11.57
N MET A 76 10.22 8.49 -12.25
CA MET A 76 9.00 9.32 -12.12
C MET A 76 7.66 8.56 -12.04
N VAL A 77 7.60 7.30 -12.44
CA VAL A 77 6.33 6.52 -12.44
C VAL A 77 6.02 5.93 -11.05
N ASP A 78 6.97 5.97 -10.12
CA ASP A 78 6.88 5.36 -8.78
C ASP A 78 5.90 6.06 -7.81
N LEU A 79 5.28 7.20 -8.19
CA LEU A 79 4.34 7.94 -7.34
C LEU A 79 2.87 7.54 -7.53
N ALA A 80 2.52 6.89 -8.65
CA ALA A 80 1.13 6.56 -8.98
C ALA A 80 0.44 5.57 -8.03
N PRO A 81 1.12 4.58 -7.42
CA PRO A 81 0.50 3.67 -6.45
C PRO A 81 0.57 4.18 -5.00
N LEU A 82 1.13 5.37 -4.73
CA LEU A 82 1.14 5.90 -3.37
C LEU A 82 -0.30 6.17 -2.93
N VAL A 83 -0.64 5.74 -1.72
CA VAL A 83 -1.95 6.02 -1.13
C VAL A 83 -2.18 7.53 -1.21
N SER A 84 -3.12 7.93 -2.07
CA SER A 84 -3.42 9.34 -2.26
C SER A 84 -3.91 9.92 -0.93
N SER A 85 -3.51 11.14 -0.59
CA SER A 85 -3.99 11.84 0.60
C SER A 85 -5.52 11.85 0.71
N ARG A 86 -6.23 11.79 -0.43
CA ARG A 86 -7.70 11.64 -0.48
C ARG A 86 -8.21 10.26 -0.07
N GLN A 87 -7.47 9.17 -0.32
CA GLN A 87 -7.86 7.84 0.18
C GLN A 87 -7.50 7.65 1.65
N LEU A 88 -6.54 8.44 2.15
CA LEU A 88 -6.25 8.51 3.57
C LEU A 88 -7.31 9.32 4.34
N GLU A 89 -8.26 9.98 3.67
CA GLU A 89 -9.45 10.57 4.31
C GLU A 89 -10.34 9.43 4.85
N GLY A 90 -10.11 9.04 6.10
CA GLY A 90 -10.79 7.91 6.77
C GLY A 90 -9.88 6.72 7.10
N ALA A 91 -8.59 6.80 6.78
CA ALA A 91 -7.57 5.90 7.30
C ALA A 91 -6.71 6.63 8.34
N ASP A 92 -6.28 5.90 9.35
CA ASP A 92 -5.43 6.44 10.42
C ASP A 92 -3.95 6.55 10.00
N GLY A 93 -3.59 5.94 8.87
CA GLY A 93 -2.26 6.08 8.30
C GLY A 93 -2.04 5.28 7.01
N GLY A 94 -0.94 5.58 6.34
CA GLY A 94 -0.49 4.91 5.13
C GLY A 94 0.82 4.16 5.34
N LEU A 95 0.97 3.00 4.72
CA LEU A 95 2.23 2.27 4.65
C LEU A 95 2.58 1.96 3.20
N VAL A 96 3.80 2.28 2.79
CA VAL A 96 4.32 1.92 1.48
C VAL A 96 5.40 0.86 1.67
N VAL A 97 5.21 -0.30 1.05
CA VAL A 97 6.15 -1.42 1.10
C VAL A 97 6.80 -1.59 -0.26
N ALA A 98 8.11 -1.38 -0.35
CA ALA A 98 8.85 -1.43 -1.59
C ALA A 98 10.01 -2.44 -1.52
N ASN A 99 10.31 -3.15 -2.61
CA ASN A 99 11.46 -4.06 -2.64
C ASN A 99 12.81 -3.33 -2.80
N GLN A 100 12.78 -2.03 -3.09
CA GLN A 100 13.94 -1.18 -3.31
C GLN A 100 13.67 0.22 -2.76
N ALA A 101 14.76 0.93 -2.44
CA ALA A 101 14.67 2.33 -2.01
C ALA A 101 13.91 3.18 -3.05
N LEU A 102 12.98 3.97 -2.52
CA LEU A 102 12.19 4.93 -3.29
C LEU A 102 12.98 6.23 -3.52
N SER A 103 12.63 6.96 -4.58
CA SER A 103 13.30 8.21 -4.95
C SER A 103 12.98 9.36 -3.98
N SER A 104 13.80 10.41 -3.98
CA SER A 104 13.63 11.60 -3.13
C SER A 104 12.26 12.29 -3.30
N GLY A 105 11.62 12.14 -4.46
CA GLY A 105 10.27 12.69 -4.71
C GLY A 105 9.18 12.02 -3.86
N VAL A 106 9.36 10.77 -3.45
CA VAL A 106 8.46 10.09 -2.50
C VAL A 106 8.59 10.70 -1.11
N SER A 107 9.81 11.06 -0.69
CA SER A 107 10.03 11.75 0.58
C SER A 107 9.36 13.13 0.62
N GLU A 108 9.37 13.86 -0.50
CA GLU A 108 8.66 15.15 -0.61
C GLU A 108 7.13 14.99 -0.54
N TYR A 109 6.60 13.94 -1.18
CA TYR A 109 5.19 13.58 -1.07
C TYR A 109 4.78 13.27 0.38
N ILE A 110 5.55 12.44 1.07
CA ILE A 110 5.31 12.09 2.48
C ILE A 110 5.39 13.32 3.38
N ALA A 111 6.39 14.16 3.18
CA ALA A 111 6.53 15.42 3.92
C ALA A 111 5.33 16.35 3.69
N THR A 112 4.74 16.32 2.50
CA THR A 112 3.52 17.08 2.18
C THR A 112 2.29 16.45 2.85
N ALA A 113 2.12 15.14 2.80
CA ALA A 113 1.03 14.43 3.49
C ALA A 113 1.07 14.67 5.01
N ALA A 114 2.26 14.65 5.61
CA ALA A 114 2.45 14.94 7.03
C ALA A 114 1.99 16.36 7.42
N LYS A 115 2.16 17.36 6.54
CA LYS A 115 1.62 18.73 6.76
C LYS A 115 0.10 18.77 6.79
N HIS A 116 -0.57 17.79 6.18
CA HIS A 116 -2.02 17.63 6.18
C HIS A 116 -2.51 16.70 7.30
N GLY A 117 -1.64 16.34 8.26
CA GLY A 117 -2.00 15.49 9.40
C GLY A 117 -2.07 14.00 9.05
N VAL A 118 -1.56 13.61 7.87
CA VAL A 118 -1.61 12.23 7.40
C VAL A 118 -0.22 11.61 7.50
N MET A 119 -0.07 10.57 8.33
CA MET A 119 1.20 9.87 8.46
C MET A 119 1.33 8.76 7.41
N ILE A 120 2.46 8.77 6.70
CA ILE A 120 2.83 7.74 5.74
C ILE A 120 4.21 7.21 6.11
N GLU A 121 4.32 5.90 6.34
CA GLU A 121 5.58 5.20 6.53
C GLU A 121 6.02 4.53 5.23
N VAL A 122 7.33 4.45 5.00
CA VAL A 122 7.92 3.70 3.89
C VAL A 122 8.84 2.64 4.45
N VAL A 123 8.68 1.42 3.98
CA VAL A 123 9.54 0.29 4.33
C VAL A 123 10.11 -0.31 3.06
N ASN A 124 11.43 -0.47 3.06
CA ASN A 124 12.11 -1.31 2.09
C ASN A 124 12.09 -2.75 2.64
N TRP A 125 11.34 -3.64 2.00
CA TRP A 125 11.19 -5.04 2.40
C TRP A 125 11.51 -5.94 1.21
N ASP A 126 12.51 -6.80 1.34
CA ASP A 126 12.90 -7.74 0.27
C ASP A 126 12.86 -9.21 0.73
N GLY A 127 12.23 -9.48 1.88
CA GLY A 127 12.12 -10.83 2.41
C GLY A 127 11.93 -10.88 3.93
N PRO A 128 11.70 -12.08 4.48
CA PRO A 128 11.42 -12.29 5.91
C PRO A 128 12.48 -11.73 6.86
N GLU A 129 13.74 -11.62 6.43
CA GLU A 129 14.81 -11.01 7.21
C GLU A 129 14.55 -9.51 7.51
N HIS A 130 13.69 -8.87 6.74
CA HIS A 130 13.26 -7.47 6.90
C HIS A 130 11.91 -7.33 7.64
N ASP A 131 11.33 -8.42 8.15
CA ASP A 131 10.03 -8.38 8.86
C ASP A 131 10.07 -7.50 10.11
N ARG A 132 11.26 -7.33 10.72
CA ARG A 132 11.44 -6.43 11.86
C ARG A 132 11.10 -4.98 11.48
N ASP A 133 11.56 -4.52 10.33
CA ASP A 133 11.35 -3.14 9.87
C ASP A 133 9.88 -2.92 9.52
N LEU A 134 9.27 -3.91 8.87
CA LEU A 134 7.83 -3.93 8.59
C LEU A 134 7.00 -3.85 9.89
N ARG A 135 7.32 -4.68 10.89
CA ARG A 135 6.67 -4.65 12.20
C ARG A 135 6.81 -3.31 12.88
N GLN A 136 8.01 -2.72 12.85
CA GLN A 136 8.28 -1.42 13.48
C GLN A 136 7.52 -0.28 12.82
N ALA A 137 7.36 -0.30 11.49
CA ALA A 137 6.55 0.70 10.78
C ALA A 137 5.06 0.56 11.10
N VAL A 138 4.51 -0.65 11.03
CA VAL A 138 3.11 -0.91 11.42
C VAL A 138 2.86 -0.49 12.87
N SER A 139 3.76 -0.84 13.79
CA SER A 139 3.62 -0.48 15.21
C SER A 139 3.72 1.04 15.48
N ARG A 140 4.37 1.81 14.59
CA ARG A 140 4.41 3.27 14.70
C ARG A 140 3.11 3.88 14.22
N LEU A 141 2.56 3.39 13.10
CA LEU A 141 1.26 3.80 12.57
C LEU A 141 0.13 3.51 13.57
N LEU A 142 0.06 2.28 14.10
CA LEU A 142 -0.98 1.90 15.06
C LEU A 142 -0.95 2.69 16.37
N ARG A 143 0.24 3.03 16.89
CA ARG A 143 0.36 3.83 18.13
C ARG A 143 -0.04 5.29 17.97
N GLN A 144 -0.01 5.82 16.75
CA GLN A 144 -0.49 7.18 16.51
C GLN A 144 -1.99 7.26 16.29
N ALA A 145 -2.59 6.20 15.74
CA ALA A 145 -4.03 6.07 15.61
C ALA A 145 -4.75 6.03 16.97
N ASP A 146 -4.08 5.50 18.00
CA ASP A 146 -4.57 5.41 19.38
C ASP A 146 -3.67 6.22 20.34
N PRO A 147 -3.77 7.56 20.36
CA PRO A 147 -3.09 8.38 21.34
C PRO A 147 -3.86 8.29 22.66
N ALA A 148 -3.49 7.35 23.52
CA ALA A 148 -4.00 7.24 24.89
C ALA A 148 -3.89 8.56 25.68
#